data_AF-A0A6N7YVN1-F1
#
_entry.id   AF-A0A6N7YVN1-F1
#
_cell.length_a   1.000
_cell.length_b   1.000
_cell.length_c   1.000
_cell.angle_alpha   90.00
_cell.angle_beta   90.00
_cell.angle_gamma   90.00
#
_symmetry.space_group_name_H-M   'P 1'
#
loop_
_entity.id
_entity.type
_entity.pdbx_description
1 polymer ?
#
loop_
_entity_poly.entity_id
_entity_poly.type
_entity_poly.pdbx_seq_one_letter_code
_entity_poly.pdbx_strand_id
1 'polypeptide(L)'
;MAEQLRIRRITAYCLLGICVLTALLITLDLDTPVRTIAVLLFLGTAPGWALISYVNVRHLSVTWISAVGLSLSAGLIVAQLLVLTHAWHPEAAVLGMVVATAALLVHHVLRSRPRSVP
;
A
#
# COMPACT_ATOMS: atom_id res chain seq x y z
N MET A 1 16.95 4.42 17.34
CA MET A 1 16.47 5.22 16.18
C MET A 1 16.82 4.57 14.83
N ALA A 2 18.08 4.15 14.62
CA ALA A 2 18.50 3.46 13.38
C ALA A 2 17.73 2.15 13.12
N GLU A 3 17.46 1.35 14.15
CA GLU A 3 16.72 0.09 14.02
C GLU A 3 15.26 0.29 13.58
N GLN A 4 14.57 1.31 14.13
CA GLN A 4 13.21 1.66 13.70
C GLN A 4 13.16 2.12 12.23
N LEU A 5 14.16 2.87 11.77
CA LEU A 5 14.27 3.27 10.37
C LEU A 5 14.50 2.04 9.47
N ARG A 6 15.30 1.08 9.91
CA ARG A 6 15.52 -0.19 9.20
C ARG A 6 14.22 -0.99 9.09
N ILE A 7 13.48 -1.15 10.19
CA ILE A 7 12.19 -1.86 10.20
C ILE A 7 11.22 -1.19 9.24
N ARG A 8 11.06 0.14 9.30
CA ARG A 8 10.17 0.88 8.39
C ARG A 8 10.54 0.67 6.91
N ARG A 9 11.83 0.66 6.56
CA ARG A 9 12.27 0.37 5.19
C ARG A 9 11.97 -1.06 4.77
N ILE A 10 12.20 -2.04 5.64
CA ILE A 10 11.85 -3.45 5.36
C ILE A 10 10.35 -3.58 5.14
N THR A 11 9.53 -2.97 6.01
CA THR A 11 8.07 -2.94 5.83
C THR A 11 7.69 -2.33 4.49
N ALA A 12 8.28 -1.20 4.10
CA ALA A 12 8.01 -0.58 2.81
C ALA A 12 8.35 -1.50 1.62
N TYR A 13 9.48 -2.21 1.68
CA TYR A 13 9.83 -3.20 0.65
C TYR A 13 8.88 -4.40 0.62
N CYS A 14 8.47 -4.92 1.77
CA CYS A 14 7.48 -5.99 1.84
C CYS A 14 6.14 -5.56 1.23
N LEU A 15 5.66 -4.36 1.57
CA LEU A 15 4.42 -3.81 1.02
C LEU A 15 4.54 -3.51 -0.49
N LEU A 16 5.71 -3.08 -0.98
CA LEU A 16 5.99 -2.98 -2.41
C LEU A 16 5.93 -4.35 -3.09
N GLY A 17 6.47 -5.39 -2.46
CA GLY A 17 6.35 -6.76 -2.94
C GLY A 17 4.89 -7.20 -3.07
N ILE A 18 4.04 -6.86 -2.09
CA ILE A 18 2.59 -7.10 -2.16
C ILE A 18 1.96 -6.31 -3.30
N CYS A 19 2.33 -5.04 -3.51
CA CYS A 19 1.85 -4.24 -4.62
C CYS A 19 2.17 -4.90 -5.98
N VAL A 20 3.42 -5.33 -6.17
CA VAL A 20 3.86 -5.99 -7.41
C VAL A 20 3.13 -7.32 -7.59
N LEU A 21 3.03 -8.15 -6.55
CA LEU A 21 2.33 -9.42 -6.61
C LEU A 21 0.86 -9.22 -6.99
N THR A 22 0.17 -8.29 -6.33
CA THR A 22 -1.24 -7.98 -6.64
C THR A 22 -1.39 -7.48 -8.07
N ALA A 23 -0.51 -6.60 -8.55
CA ALA A 23 -0.54 -6.14 -9.93
C ALA A 23 -0.34 -7.29 -10.93
N LEU A 24 0.64 -8.16 -10.70
CA LEU A 24 0.91 -9.31 -11.57
C LEU A 24 -0.28 -10.27 -11.60
N LEU A 25 -0.85 -10.62 -10.45
CA LEU A 25 -1.99 -11.55 -10.38
C LEU A 25 -3.23 -11.00 -11.10
N ILE A 26 -3.47 -9.69 -11.02
CA ILE A 26 -4.59 -9.04 -11.74
C ILE A 26 -4.30 -8.94 -13.24
N THR A 27 -3.10 -8.50 -13.64
CA THR A 27 -2.76 -8.28 -15.05
C THR A 27 -2.62 -9.57 -15.85
N LEU A 28 -2.22 -10.66 -15.20
CA LEU A 28 -2.17 -12.00 -15.79
C LEU A 28 -3.51 -12.75 -15.68
N ASP A 29 -4.53 -12.11 -15.11
CA ASP A 29 -5.87 -12.67 -14.92
C ASP A 29 -5.87 -14.05 -14.22
N LEU A 30 -5.04 -14.17 -13.17
CA LEU A 30 -4.86 -15.42 -12.45
C LEU A 30 -5.92 -15.60 -11.36
N ASP A 31 -6.95 -16.40 -11.66
CA ASP A 31 -8.00 -16.78 -10.73
C ASP A 31 -7.56 -17.85 -9.74
N THR A 32 -6.79 -17.41 -8.74
CA THR A 32 -6.27 -18.26 -7.67
C THR A 32 -6.65 -17.69 -6.31
N PRO A 33 -6.77 -18.53 -5.26
CA PRO A 33 -6.97 -18.05 -3.88
C PRO A 33 -5.88 -17.08 -3.42
N VAL A 34 -4.67 -17.21 -3.98
CA VAL A 34 -3.54 -16.31 -3.73
C VAL A 34 -3.84 -14.88 -4.17
N ARG A 35 -4.56 -14.68 -5.29
CA ARG A 35 -5.02 -13.36 -5.75
C ARG A 35 -5.90 -12.70 -4.71
N THR A 36 -6.89 -13.42 -4.18
CA THR A 36 -7.79 -12.90 -3.14
C THR A 36 -7.01 -12.48 -1.90
N ILE A 37 -6.09 -13.32 -1.42
CA ILE A 37 -5.27 -13.01 -0.24
C ILE A 37 -4.37 -11.80 -0.50
N ALA A 38 -3.71 -11.72 -1.66
CA ALA A 38 -2.84 -10.61 -2.02
C ALA A 38 -3.61 -9.28 -2.13
N VAL A 39 -4.79 -9.29 -2.76
CA VAL A 39 -5.66 -8.12 -2.87
C VAL A 39 -6.16 -7.69 -1.49
N LEU A 40 -6.55 -8.62 -0.61
CA LEU A 40 -6.98 -8.30 0.75
C LEU A 40 -5.85 -7.72 1.60
N LEU A 41 -4.65 -8.30 1.52
CA LEU A 41 -3.47 -7.76 2.21
C LEU A 41 -3.14 -6.37 1.69
N PHE A 42 -3.17 -6.17 0.37
CA PHE A 42 -2.96 -4.87 -0.25
C PHE A 42 -3.99 -3.84 0.25
N LEU A 43 -5.28 -4.07 -0.02
CA LEU A 43 -6.38 -3.16 0.34
C LEU A 43 -6.52 -2.94 1.85
N GLY A 44 -6.09 -3.91 2.65
CA GLY A 44 -6.16 -3.84 4.10
C GLY A 44 -4.98 -3.10 4.73
N THR A 45 -3.84 -2.95 4.05
CA THR A 45 -2.61 -2.45 4.72
C THR A 45 -1.78 -1.47 3.92
N ALA A 46 -1.54 -1.71 2.63
CA ALA A 46 -0.48 -1.01 1.90
C ALA A 46 -0.78 0.47 1.64
N PRO A 47 -1.97 0.88 1.14
CA PRO A 47 -2.27 2.29 0.87
C PRO A 47 -2.18 3.16 2.12
N GLY A 48 -2.81 2.72 3.20
CA GLY A 48 -2.84 3.46 4.46
C GLY A 48 -1.47 3.45 5.16
N TRP A 49 -0.70 2.36 5.05
CA TRP A 49 0.67 2.36 5.56
C TRP A 49 1.55 3.34 4.78
N ALA A 50 1.41 3.38 3.45
CA ALA A 50 2.15 4.33 2.61
C ALA A 50 1.86 5.78 3.03
N LEU A 51 0.61 6.12 3.35
CA LEU A 51 0.20 7.44 3.84
C LEU A 51 0.72 7.73 5.26
N ILE A 52 0.49 6.83 6.23
CA ILE A 52 0.89 7.06 7.63
C ILE A 52 2.42 7.14 7.78
N SER A 53 3.18 6.58 6.83
CA SER A 53 4.64 6.63 6.81
C SER A 53 5.20 8.06 6.74
N TYR A 54 4.40 9.04 6.28
CA TYR A 54 4.75 10.46 6.23
C TYR A 54 4.48 11.19 7.55
N VAL A 55 3.70 10.57 8.45
CA VAL A 55 3.39 11.11 9.77
C VAL A 55 4.33 10.48 10.80
N ASN A 56 4.87 11.30 11.69
CA ASN A 56 5.82 10.84 12.69
C ASN A 56 5.11 10.25 13.91
N VAL A 57 4.55 9.05 13.75
CA VAL A 57 3.87 8.31 14.83
C VAL A 57 4.90 7.53 15.66
N ARG A 58 4.94 7.78 16.97
CA ARG A 58 5.93 7.20 17.90
C ARG A 58 5.65 5.73 18.25
N HIS A 59 4.37 5.33 18.27
CA HIS A 59 3.94 3.98 18.66
C HIS A 59 3.64 3.10 17.45
N LEU A 60 4.23 1.90 17.41
CA LEU A 60 4.08 0.96 16.30
C LEU A 60 2.64 0.48 16.13
N SER A 61 1.95 0.16 17.23
CA SER A 61 0.55 -0.30 17.19
C SER A 61 -0.38 0.75 16.60
N VAL A 62 -0.22 2.02 17.01
CA VAL A 62 -1.00 3.14 16.47
C VAL A 62 -0.75 3.28 14.97
N THR A 63 0.52 3.14 14.53
CA THR A 63 0.88 3.20 13.11
C THR A 63 0.13 2.16 12.29
N TRP A 64 0.09 0.90 12.74
CA TRP A 64 -0.57 -0.18 12.02
C TRP A 64 -2.10 -0.12 12.08
N ILE A 65 -2.68 0.23 13.23
CA ILE A 65 -4.14 0.41 13.36
C ILE A 65 -4.59 1.54 12.43
N SER A 66 -3.88 2.67 12.42
CA SER A 66 -4.16 3.77 11.49
C SER A 66 -3.95 3.37 10.03
N ALA A 67 -2.90 2.61 9.72
CA ALA A 67 -2.66 2.11 8.36
C ALA A 67 -3.83 1.26 7.86
N VAL A 68 -4.36 0.35 8.69
CA VAL A 68 -5.51 -0.48 8.32
C VAL A 68 -6.75 0.38 8.12
N GLY A 69 -7.06 1.25 9.07
CA GLY A 69 -8.20 2.16 8.97
C GLY A 69 -8.16 3.02 7.71
N LEU A 70 -7.01 3.65 7.42
CA LEU A 70 -6.83 4.47 6.23
C LEU A 70 -6.93 3.68 4.93
N SER A 71 -6.43 2.44 4.90
CA SER A 71 -6.52 1.60 3.70
C SER A 71 -7.97 1.23 3.38
N LEU A 72 -8.73 0.83 4.41
CA LEU A 72 -10.15 0.53 4.28
C LEU A 72 -10.95 1.78 3.87
N SER A 73 -10.69 2.94 4.49
CA SER A 73 -11.33 4.20 4.10
C SER A 73 -11.06 4.57 2.64
N ALA A 74 -9.81 4.46 2.17
CA ALA A 74 -9.47 4.74 0.78
C ALA A 74 -10.17 3.78 -0.19
N GLY A 75 -10.19 2.47 0.13
CA GLY A 75 -10.90 1.48 -0.67
C GLY A 75 -12.41 1.74 -0.75
N LEU A 76 -13.04 2.11 0.36
CA LEU A 76 -14.47 2.46 0.40
C LEU A 76 -14.78 3.71 -0.43
N ILE A 77 -13.94 4.76 -0.35
CA ILE A 77 -14.11 5.97 -1.17
C ILE A 77 -14.02 5.61 -2.66
N VAL A 78 -13.02 4.83 -3.06
CA VAL A 78 -12.86 4.40 -4.46
C VAL A 78 -14.07 3.57 -4.90
N ALA A 79 -14.50 2.59 -4.11
CA ALA A 79 -15.67 1.77 -4.42
C ALA A 79 -16.94 2.64 -4.58
N GLN A 80 -17.15 3.60 -3.67
CA GLN A 80 -18.29 4.51 -3.75
C GLN A 80 -18.25 5.37 -5.02
N LEU A 81 -17.07 5.84 -5.42
CA LEU A 81 -16.90 6.59 -6.66
C LEU A 81 -17.22 5.74 -7.89
N LEU A 82 -16.78 4.48 -7.95
CA LEU A 82 -17.12 3.58 -9.05
C LEU A 82 -18.64 3.37 -9.17
N VAL A 83 -19.32 3.20 -8.04
CA VAL A 83 -20.79 3.07 -8.01
C VAL A 83 -21.46 4.35 -8.49
N LEU A 84 -21.06 5.51 -7.97
CA LEU A 84 -21.65 6.81 -8.32
C LEU A 84 -21.41 7.20 -9.78
N THR A 85 -20.27 6.81 -10.35
CA THR A 85 -19.90 7.10 -11.74
C THR A 85 -20.37 6.02 -12.73
N HIS A 86 -20.97 4.93 -12.22
CA HIS A 86 -21.40 3.76 -12.99
C HIS A 86 -20.26 3.10 -13.78
N ALA A 87 -19.01 3.30 -13.36
CA ALA A 87 -17.81 2.83 -14.03
C ALA A 87 -17.21 1.61 -13.29
N TRP A 88 -18.00 0.55 -13.08
CA TRP A 88 -17.58 -0.60 -12.27
C TRP A 88 -16.50 -1.46 -12.95
N HIS A 89 -15.24 -1.08 -12.74
CA HIS A 89 -14.04 -1.81 -13.17
C HIS A 89 -13.11 -2.00 -11.96
N PRO A 90 -13.42 -2.95 -11.06
CA PRO A 90 -12.71 -3.12 -9.80
C PRO A 90 -11.24 -3.48 -9.99
N GLU A 91 -10.89 -4.25 -11.03
CA GLU A 91 -9.52 -4.61 -11.38
C GLU A 91 -8.69 -3.37 -11.71
N ALA A 92 -9.23 -2.51 -12.57
CA ALA A 92 -8.58 -1.25 -12.97
C ALA A 92 -8.42 -0.31 -11.77
N ALA A 93 -9.43 -0.23 -10.89
CA ALA A 93 -9.37 0.58 -9.69
C ALA A 93 -8.30 0.09 -8.70
N VAL A 94 -8.20 -1.22 -8.48
CA VAL A 94 -7.15 -1.81 -7.64
C VAL A 94 -5.77 -1.55 -8.25
N LEU A 95 -5.61 -1.72 -9.57
CA LEU A 95 -4.35 -1.41 -10.26
C LEU A 95 -3.97 0.08 -10.13
N GLY A 96 -4.93 0.99 -10.28
CA GLY A 96 -4.71 2.42 -10.05
C GLY A 96 -4.24 2.73 -8.63
N MET A 97 -4.88 2.11 -7.63
CA MET A 97 -4.44 2.23 -6.23
C MET A 97 -3.06 1.62 -5.99
N VAL A 98 -2.74 0.51 -6.64
CA VAL A 98 -1.41 -0.13 -6.57
C VAL A 98 -0.36 0.84 -7.09
N VAL A 99 -0.57 1.47 -8.24
CA VAL A 99 0.39 2.44 -8.81
C VAL A 99 0.59 3.63 -7.87
N ALA A 100 -0.50 4.22 -7.36
CA ALA A 100 -0.43 5.32 -6.41
C ALA A 100 0.31 4.94 -5.12
N THR A 101 0.00 3.77 -4.56
CA THR A 101 0.62 3.26 -3.34
C THR A 101 2.11 2.94 -3.55
N ALA A 102 2.45 2.28 -4.66
CA ALA A 102 3.82 1.95 -5.01
C ALA A 102 4.67 3.22 -5.19
N ALA A 103 4.12 4.26 -5.84
CA ALA A 103 4.82 5.55 -5.98
C ALA A 103 5.15 6.18 -4.62
N LEU A 104 4.19 6.17 -3.68
CA LEU A 104 4.41 6.67 -2.32
C LEU A 104 5.42 5.84 -1.54
N LEU A 105 5.36 4.51 -1.64
CA LEU A 105 6.30 3.61 -0.97
C LEU A 105 7.72 3.73 -1.54
N VAL A 106 7.88 3.85 -2.86
CA VAL A 106 9.17 4.12 -3.50
C VAL A 106 9.72 5.45 -3.03
N HIS A 107 8.91 6.51 -3.03
CA HIS A 107 9.32 7.81 -2.53
C HIS A 107 9.75 7.73 -1.05
N HIS A 108 9.00 7.01 -0.21
CA HIS A 108 9.37 6.76 1.18
C HIS A 108 10.76 6.10 1.29
N VAL A 109 10.98 5.01 0.55
CA VAL A 109 12.26 4.28 0.53
C VAL A 109 13.42 5.17 0.10
N LEU A 110 13.23 6.01 -0.92
CA LEU A 110 14.24 6.94 -1.42
C LEU A 110 14.57 8.03 -0.40
N ARG A 111 13.55 8.63 0.24
CA ARG A 111 13.71 9.63 1.30
C ARG A 111 14.44 9.07 2.53
N SER A 112 14.22 7.81 2.86
CA SER A 112 14.82 7.17 4.04
C SER A 112 16.26 6.68 3.82
N ARG A 113 16.87 6.89 2.65
CA ARG A 113 18.29 6.56 2.44
C ARG A 113 19.17 7.53 3.23
N PRO A 114 20.15 7.04 4.02
CA PRO A 114 21.15 7.92 4.62
C PRO A 114 21.90 8.61 3.48
N ARG A 115 22.04 9.94 3.55
CA ARG A 115 22.91 10.69 2.63
C ARG A 115 24.31 10.11 2.77
N SER A 116 24.83 9.46 1.73
CA SER A 116 26.25 9.14 1.65
C SER A 116 26.98 10.48 1.66
N VAL A 117 27.64 10.78 2.79
CA VAL A 117 28.53 11.92 2.88
C VAL A 117 29.70 11.62 1.93
N PRO A 118 30.00 12.49 0.95
CA PRO A 118 31.20 12.35 0.11
C PRO A 118 32.47 12.55 0.94
#